data_AF-A0A959QJ46-F1
#
_entry.id   AF-A0A959QJ46-F1
#
_cell.length_a   1.000
_cell.length_b   1.000
_cell.length_c   1.000
_cell.angle_alpha   90.00
_cell.angle_beta   90.00
_cell.angle_gamma   90.00
#
_symmetry.space_group_name_H-M   'P 1'
#
loop_
_entity.id
_entity.type
_entity.pdbx_description
1 polymer ?
#
loop_
_entity_poly.entity_id
_entity_poly.type
_entity_poly.pdbx_seq_one_letter_code
_entity_poly.pdbx_strand_id
1 'polypeptide(L)'
;KTMQMNIEVAFEYEQGDSATIYLQSLDKNAAIFYDELDKQLQSILNPFVEPVFLHSTIEGALGVFGSAVRSNPVQFIYPQDNP
;
A
#
# COMPACT_ATOMS: atom_id res chain seq x y z
N LYS A 1 -14.47 -5.72 -21.97
CA LYS A 1 -13.18 -6.40 -21.69
C LYS A 1 -13.15 -6.64 -20.20
N THR A 2 -13.17 -7.89 -19.74
CA THR A 2 -13.16 -8.20 -18.30
C THR A 2 -11.76 -7.93 -17.76
N MET A 3 -11.63 -7.01 -16.80
CA MET A 3 -10.37 -6.81 -16.07
C MET A 3 -10.33 -7.77 -14.89
N GLN A 4 -9.22 -8.50 -14.77
CA GLN A 4 -8.93 -9.36 -13.63
C GLN A 4 -7.73 -8.77 -12.89
N MET A 5 -7.87 -8.58 -11.58
CA MET A 5 -6.80 -8.14 -10.68
C MET A 5 -6.60 -9.25 -9.66
N ASN A 6 -5.42 -9.86 -9.66
CA ASN A 6 -5.04 -10.86 -8.67
C ASN A 6 -4.39 -10.14 -7.50
N ILE A 7 -4.80 -10.48 -6.27
CA ILE A 7 -4.30 -9.87 -5.04
C ILE A 7 -3.81 -11.01 -4.15
N GLU A 8 -2.58 -10.89 -3.67
CA GLU A 8 -1.99 -11.82 -2.69
C GLU A 8 -2.11 -11.25 -1.28
N VAL A 9 -2.27 -12.14 -0.31
CA VAL A 9 -2.47 -11.78 1.10
C VAL A 9 -1.11 -11.81 1.79
N ALA A 10 -0.74 -10.71 2.45
CA ALA A 10 0.57 -10.55 3.09
C ALA A 10 0.57 -10.79 4.62
N PHE A 11 -0.54 -11.28 5.19
CA PHE A 11 -0.68 -11.52 6.62
C PHE A 11 -1.22 -12.93 6.91
N GLU A 12 -0.91 -13.46 8.10
CA GLU A 12 -1.36 -14.78 8.53
C GLU A 12 -2.87 -14.79 8.81
N TYR A 13 -3.58 -15.80 8.29
CA TYR A 13 -5.01 -15.98 8.49
C TYR A 13 -5.35 -17.47 8.70
N GLU A 14 -6.46 -17.73 9.37
CA GLU A 14 -7.03 -19.08 9.50
C GLU A 14 -8.20 -19.30 8.51
N GLN A 15 -8.53 -20.57 8.28
CA GLN A 15 -9.66 -20.92 7.41
C GLN A 15 -10.97 -20.34 7.96
N GLY A 16 -11.71 -19.63 7.10
CA GLY A 16 -13.00 -19.06 7.48
C GLY A 16 -12.88 -17.68 8.13
N ASP A 17 -11.66 -17.16 8.29
CA ASP A 17 -11.47 -15.76 8.65
C ASP A 17 -12.10 -14.85 7.62
N SER A 18 -12.72 -13.79 8.12
CA SER A 18 -13.46 -12.83 7.32
C SER A 18 -12.74 -11.49 7.34
N ALA A 19 -12.43 -10.94 6.17
CA ALA A 19 -11.88 -9.59 6.04
C ALA A 19 -12.75 -8.71 5.15
N THR A 20 -12.77 -7.43 5.48
CA THR A 20 -13.33 -6.40 4.62
C THR A 20 -12.20 -5.79 3.79
N ILE A 21 -12.21 -6.06 2.48
CA ILE A 21 -11.22 -5.58 1.54
C ILE A 21 -11.71 -4.27 0.90
N TYR A 22 -10.81 -3.31 0.79
CA TYR A 22 -11.01 -2.07 0.05
C TYR A 22 -9.91 -1.95 -1.00
N LEU A 23 -10.27 -1.50 -2.20
CA LEU A 23 -9.31 -1.04 -3.17
C LEU A 23 -9.15 0.47 -3.00
N GLN A 24 -7.91 0.92 -2.79
CA GLN A 24 -7.59 2.33 -2.70
C GLN A 24 -6.67 2.71 -3.86
N SER A 25 -7.05 3.77 -4.58
CA SER A 25 -6.18 4.43 -5.54
C SER A 25 -5.69 5.76 -4.95
N LEU A 26 -4.45 6.09 -5.27
CA LEU A 26 -3.81 7.35 -4.91
C LEU A 26 -3.44 8.09 -6.19
N ASP A 27 -3.45 9.41 -6.15
CA ASP A 27 -2.80 10.20 -7.18
C ASP A 27 -1.28 9.96 -7.17
N LYS A 28 -0.64 10.36 -8.27
CA LYS A 28 0.79 10.13 -8.49
C LYS A 28 1.67 10.71 -7.38
N ASN A 29 1.37 11.91 -6.88
CA ASN A 29 2.24 12.58 -5.91
C ASN A 29 2.14 11.89 -4.55
N ALA A 30 0.93 11.56 -4.11
CA ALA A 30 0.74 10.78 -2.89
C ALA A 30 1.39 9.39 -3.00
N ALA A 31 1.22 8.70 -4.13
CA ALA A 31 1.82 7.39 -4.36
C ALA A 31 3.35 7.41 -4.25
N ILE A 32 4.01 8.38 -4.87
CA ILE A 32 5.47 8.55 -4.80
C ILE A 32 5.91 8.82 -3.35
N PHE A 33 5.24 9.74 -2.65
CA PHE A 33 5.61 10.09 -1.29
C PHE A 33 5.53 8.90 -0.33
N TYR A 34 4.48 8.06 -0.44
CA TYR A 34 4.34 6.86 0.39
C TYR A 34 5.36 5.76 0.02
N ASP A 35 5.69 5.62 -1.26
CA ASP A 35 6.75 4.70 -1.72
C ASP A 35 8.13 5.12 -1.18
N GLU A 36 8.44 6.42 -1.19
CA GLU A 36 9.67 6.95 -0.59
C GLU A 36 9.73 6.71 0.92
N LEU A 37 8.61 6.89 1.63
CA LEU A 37 8.50 6.58 3.06
C LEU A 37 8.77 5.11 3.36
N ASP A 38 8.17 4.19 2.60
CA ASP A 38 8.37 2.74 2.80
C ASP A 38 9.82 2.34 2.54
N LYS A 39 10.41 2.83 1.45
CA LYS A 39 11.83 2.56 1.16
C LYS A 39 12.76 3.16 2.21
N GLN A 40 12.42 4.34 2.74
CA GLN A 40 13.19 4.94 3.84
C GLN A 40 13.13 4.04 5.09
N LEU A 41 11.96 3.48 5.44
CA LEU A 41 11.83 2.56 6.55
C LEU A 41 12.70 1.30 6.35
N GLN A 42 12.70 0.75 5.14
CA GLN A 42 13.53 -0.41 4.79
C GLN A 42 15.05 -0.11 4.84
N SER A 43 15.45 1.12 4.48
CA SER A 43 16.85 1.54 4.49
C SER A 43 17.48 1.57 5.89
N ILE A 44 16.67 1.71 6.95
CA ILE A 44 17.15 1.71 8.35
C ILE A 44 17.76 0.35 8.71
N LEU A 45 17.20 -0.75 8.18
CA LEU A 45 17.62 -2.11 8.53
C LEU A 45 18.71 -2.66 7.60
N ASN A 46 18.91 -2.06 6.42
CA ASN A 46 19.84 -2.55 5.41
C ASN A 46 20.93 -1.52 5.09
N PRO A 47 22.19 -1.74 5.53
CA PRO A 47 23.29 -0.80 5.34
C PRO A 47 23.79 -0.69 3.88
N PHE A 48 23.26 -1.50 2.96
CA PHE A 48 23.60 -1.46 1.53
C PHE A 48 22.54 -0.75 0.68
N VAL A 49 21.43 -0.32 1.28
CA VAL A 49 20.38 0.42 0.57
C VAL A 49 20.76 1.90 0.49
N GLU A 50 20.63 2.47 -0.70
CA GLU A 50 20.90 3.89 -0.91
C GLU A 50 19.94 4.77 -0.10
N PRO A 51 20.38 5.94 0.42
CA PRO A 51 19.51 6.87 1.13
C PRO A 51 18.36 7.34 0.23
N VAL A 52 17.14 7.20 0.73
CA VAL A 52 15.93 7.66 0.05
C VAL A 52 15.54 9.02 0.61
N PHE A 53 15.44 10.02 -0.26
CA PHE A 53 15.00 11.36 0.11
C PHE A 53 13.49 11.49 -0.05
N LEU A 54 12.84 12.06 0.97
CA LEU A 54 11.42 12.40 0.91
C LEU A 54 11.21 13.71 0.17
N HIS A 55 10.38 13.69 -0.88
CA HIS A 55 10.02 14.90 -1.61
C HIS A 55 8.72 15.51 -1.05
N SER A 56 8.86 16.53 -0.19
CA SER A 56 7.75 17.34 0.28
C SER A 56 7.44 18.48 -0.69
N THR A 57 6.15 18.77 -0.89
CA THR A 57 5.69 19.93 -1.66
C THR A 57 5.04 21.00 -0.79
N ILE A 58 4.93 20.76 0.51
CA ILE A 58 4.33 21.68 1.47
C ILE A 58 5.43 22.51 2.14
N GLU A 59 5.41 23.82 1.95
CA GLU A 59 6.37 24.71 2.59
C GLU A 59 6.18 24.72 4.12
N GLY A 60 7.27 24.52 4.87
CA GLY A 60 7.25 24.49 6.34
C GLY A 60 6.72 23.18 6.95
N ALA A 61 6.39 22.17 6.15
CA ALA A 61 5.94 20.87 6.64
C ALA A 61 6.49 19.72 5.77
N LEU A 62 6.34 18.49 6.26
CA LEU A 62 6.64 17.28 5.51
C LEU A 62 5.34 16.67 5.00
N GLY A 63 5.15 16.65 3.68
CA GLY A 63 4.01 16.00 3.06
C GLY A 63 3.75 16.46 1.63
N VAL A 64 2.75 15.85 1.03
CA VAL A 64 2.26 16.21 -0.31
C VAL A 64 0.75 16.35 -0.27
N PHE A 65 0.22 17.31 -1.03
CA PHE A 65 -1.21 17.34 -1.32
C PHE A 65 -1.52 16.28 -2.36
N GLY A 66 -2.49 15.43 -2.05
CA GLY A 66 -2.92 14.34 -2.90
C GLY A 66 -4.41 14.07 -2.77
N SER A 67 -4.89 13.18 -3.64
CA SER A 67 -6.25 12.67 -3.64
C SER A 67 -6.23 11.15 -3.58
N ALA A 68 -7.18 10.60 -2.83
CA ALA A 68 -7.37 9.17 -2.70
C ALA A 68 -8.82 8.83 -2.99
N VAL A 69 -9.04 7.74 -3.72
CA VAL A 69 -10.38 7.18 -3.92
C VAL A 69 -10.38 5.78 -3.35
N ARG A 70 -11.39 5.48 -2.54
CA ARG A 70 -11.58 4.17 -1.93
C ARG A 70 -12.83 3.51 -2.52
N SER A 71 -12.73 2.24 -2.88
CA SER A 71 -13.84 1.46 -3.36
C SER A 71 -14.87 1.20 -2.26
N ASN A 72 -16.03 0.70 -2.67
CA ASN A 72 -16.93 0.03 -1.73
C ASN A 72 -16.22 -1.19 -1.10
N PRO A 73 -16.55 -1.52 0.15
CA PRO A 73 -16.03 -2.71 0.81
C PRO A 73 -16.48 -3.98 0.09
N VAL A 74 -15.58 -4.96 0.04
CA VAL A 74 -15.90 -6.32 -0.39
C VAL A 74 -15.60 -7.26 0.78
N GLN A 75 -16.59 -8.06 1.17
CA GLN A 75 -16.36 -9.11 2.15
C GLN A 75 -15.61 -10.25 1.47
N PHE A 76 -14.46 -10.62 2.04
CA PHE A 76 -13.65 -11.74 1.63
C PHE A 76 -13.58 -12.76 2.76
N ILE A 77 -13.65 -14.04 2.39
CA ILE A 77 -13.49 -15.16 3.31
C ILE A 77 -12.27 -15.93 2.83
N TYR A 78 -11.27 -16.06 3.70
CA TYR A 78 -9.98 -16.61 3.31
C TYR A 78 -10.05 -18.13 3.07
N PRO A 79 -9.56 -18.62 1.92
CA PRO A 79 -9.40 -20.05 1.66
C PRO A 79 -8.12 -20.58 2.34
N GLN A 80 -8.15 -21.78 2.90
CA GLN A 80 -6.99 -22.37 3.62
C GLN A 80 -5.80 -22.70 2.70
N ASP A 81 -6.07 -22.98 1.42
CA ASP A 81 -5.06 -23.48 0.48
C ASP A 81 -4.54 -22.33 -0.38
N ASN A 82 -3.31 -21.90 -0.10
CA ASN A 82 -2.49 -21.20 -1.08
C ASN A 82 -2.16 -22.22 -2.19
N PRO A 83 -2.59 -22.04 -3.46
CA PRO A 83 -2.12 -22.89 -4.54
C PRO A 83 -0.59 -22.80 -4.72
#